data_AF-A0A973J6D5-F1
#
_entry.id   AF-A0A973J6D5-F1
#
_cell.length_a   1.000
_cell.length_b   1.000
_cell.length_c   1.000
_cell.angle_alpha   90.00
_cell.angle_beta   90.00
_cell.angle_gamma   90.00
#
_symmetry.space_group_name_H-M   'P 1'
#
loop_
_entity.id
_entity.type
_entity.pdbx_description
1 polymer ?
#
loop_
_entity_poly.entity_id
_entity_poly.type
_entity_poly.pdbx_seq_one_letter_code
_entity_poly.pdbx_strand_id
1 'polypeptide(L)'
;KLAWPFRSEAANRFGKYSFDGTDYSIFVIDYGALGCEKSRFDRIFLSLQSAFKNRGEVQKAEEMIREHLEDVVGRYKELVDYH
;
A
#
# COMPACT_ATOMS: atom_id res chain seq x y z
N LYS A 1 -8.77 3.07 -4.46
CA LYS A 1 -8.31 3.67 -3.18
C LYS A 1 -9.38 3.66 -2.08
N LEU A 2 -10.63 4.02 -2.37
CA LEU A 2 -11.71 4.05 -1.36
C LEU A 2 -12.05 2.67 -0.79
N ALA A 3 -11.92 1.61 -1.58
CA ALA A 3 -12.16 0.23 -1.15
C ALA A 3 -10.91 -0.48 -0.56
N TRP A 4 -9.81 0.24 -0.31
CA TRP A 4 -8.61 -0.38 0.26
C TRP A 4 -8.79 -0.63 1.77
N PRO A 5 -8.78 -1.88 2.25
CA PRO A 5 -9.21 -2.22 3.61
C PRO A 5 -8.23 -1.76 4.70
N PHE A 6 -6.96 -1.52 4.34
CA PHE A 6 -5.93 -1.08 5.28
C PHE A 6 -5.74 0.44 5.29
N ARG A 7 -6.64 1.20 4.67
CA ARG A 7 -6.54 2.66 4.61
C ARG A 7 -6.75 3.27 5.99
N SER A 8 -5.83 4.10 6.44
CA SER A 8 -6.02 4.92 7.63
C SER A 8 -6.98 6.08 7.35
N GLU A 9 -7.99 6.25 8.20
CA GLU A 9 -8.90 7.40 8.20
C GLU A 9 -8.30 8.63 8.88
N ALA A 10 -7.22 8.45 9.66
CA ALA A 10 -6.78 9.39 10.68
C ALA A 10 -6.01 10.63 10.19
N ALA A 11 -5.81 10.85 8.89
CA ALA A 11 -5.10 12.03 8.42
C ALA A 11 -5.45 12.44 6.99
N ASN A 12 -5.59 13.74 6.77
CA ASN A 12 -5.43 14.41 5.48
C ASN A 12 -4.00 14.18 4.95
N ARG A 13 -3.72 12.95 4.51
CA ARG A 13 -2.40 12.49 4.11
C ARG A 13 -2.31 12.35 2.59
N PHE A 14 -1.27 12.87 1.97
CA PHE A 14 -0.95 12.63 0.57
C PHE A 14 0.27 11.69 0.46
N GLY A 15 0.01 10.40 0.28
CA GLY A 15 1.07 9.38 0.27
C GLY A 15 1.77 9.27 1.62
N LYS A 16 3.07 9.55 1.66
CA LYS A 16 3.85 9.58 2.92
C LYS A 16 3.83 10.93 3.64
N TYR A 17 3.25 11.98 3.05
CA TYR A 17 3.28 13.33 3.62
C TYR A 17 1.95 13.69 4.25
N SER A 18 1.98 14.17 5.48
CA SER A 18 0.85 14.83 6.14
C SER A 18 1.22 16.27 6.51
N PHE A 19 0.24 17.17 6.42
CA PHE A 19 0.37 18.56 6.82
C PHE A 19 -0.81 18.91 7.73
N ASP A 20 -0.52 19.44 8.90
CA ASP A 20 -1.53 19.75 9.93
C ASP A 20 -1.86 21.26 10.03
N GLY A 21 -1.32 22.06 9.12
CA GLY A 21 -1.48 23.52 9.12
C GLY A 21 -0.24 24.27 9.64
N THR A 22 0.66 23.58 10.33
CA THR A 22 1.89 24.17 10.88
C THR A 22 3.13 23.40 10.44
N ASP A 23 3.08 22.06 10.48
CA ASP A 23 4.22 21.20 10.26
C ASP A 23 3.97 20.12 9.20
N TYR A 24 5.07 19.69 8.56
CA TYR A 24 5.08 18.54 7.65
C TYR A 24 5.58 17.30 8.39
N SER A 25 4.81 16.23 8.33
CA SER A 25 5.18 14.92 8.89
C SER A 25 5.35 13.89 7.78
N ILE A 26 6.40 13.07 7.92
CA ILE A 26 6.65 11.92 7.04
C ILE A 26 6.16 10.67 7.77
N PHE A 27 5.18 10.01 7.18
CA PHE A 27 4.73 8.71 7.66
C PHE A 27 5.63 7.59 7.14
N VAL A 28 6.01 6.71 8.06
CA VAL A 28 6.77 5.49 7.80
C VAL A 28 6.00 4.33 8.43
N ILE A 29 5.96 3.19 7.74
CA ILE A 29 5.43 1.95 8.31
C ILE A 29 6.55 1.30 9.13
N ASP A 30 6.30 1.09 10.42
CA ASP A 30 7.24 0.42 11.31
C ASP A 30 7.10 -1.11 11.22
N TYR A 31 7.75 -1.69 10.22
CA TYR A 31 7.73 -3.15 10.00
C TYR A 31 8.36 -3.94 11.17
N GLY A 32 9.33 -3.34 11.87
CA GLY A 32 9.96 -3.93 13.05
C GLY A 32 8.95 -4.14 14.16
N ALA A 33 8.15 -3.11 14.47
CA ALA A 33 7.04 -3.21 15.42
C ALA A 33 5.96 -4.21 14.98
N LEU A 34 5.79 -4.43 13.67
CA LEU A 34 4.87 -5.42 13.11
C LEU A 34 5.42 -6.85 13.12
N GLY A 35 6.70 -7.05 13.47
CA GLY A 35 7.36 -8.34 13.51
C GLY A 35 7.66 -8.92 12.12
N CYS A 36 7.95 -8.06 11.14
CA CYS A 36 8.27 -8.48 9.78
C CYS A 36 9.34 -7.60 9.13
N GLU A 37 9.88 -8.08 8.02
CA GLU A 37 10.77 -7.27 7.18
C GLU A 37 9.96 -6.24 6.39
N LYS A 38 10.67 -5.22 5.89
CA LYS A 38 10.10 -4.21 5.03
C LYS A 38 9.53 -4.84 3.76
N SER A 39 8.25 -4.62 3.52
CA SER A 39 7.61 -5.09 2.29
C SER A 39 8.22 -4.45 1.04
N ARG A 40 8.36 -5.24 -0.03
CA ARG A 40 8.70 -4.73 -1.37
C ARG A 40 7.67 -3.73 -1.92
N PHE A 41 6.43 -3.78 -1.40
CA PHE A 41 5.33 -2.91 -1.81
C PHE A 41 5.20 -1.65 -0.92
N ASP A 42 6.20 -1.34 -0.09
CA ASP A 42 6.21 -0.20 0.83
C ASP A 42 5.73 1.12 0.19
N ARG A 43 6.24 1.45 -1.00
CA ARG A 43 5.84 2.69 -1.70
C ARG A 43 4.36 2.69 -2.09
N ILE A 44 3.82 1.53 -2.45
CA ILE A 44 2.39 1.37 -2.76
C ILE A 44 1.58 1.52 -1.48
N PHE A 45 1.99 0.86 -0.39
CA PHE A 45 1.32 0.99 0.90
C PHE A 45 1.26 2.44 1.39
N LEU A 46 2.36 3.20 1.26
CA LEU A 46 2.39 4.63 1.58
C LEU A 46 1.44 5.44 0.69
N SER A 47 1.44 5.21 -0.62
CA SER A 47 0.52 5.89 -1.57
C SER A 47 -0.96 5.64 -1.24
N LEU A 48 -1.27 4.40 -0.86
CA LEU A 48 -2.60 3.96 -0.44
C LEU A 48 -2.98 4.44 0.97
N GLN A 49 -2.09 5.15 1.65
CA GLN A 49 -2.26 5.57 3.04
C GLN A 49 -2.57 4.35 3.94
N SER A 50 -1.80 3.27 3.80
CA SER A 50 -1.99 2.07 4.60
C SER A 50 -1.55 2.27 6.06
N ALA A 51 -2.21 1.56 6.96
CA ALA A 51 -1.81 1.35 8.35
C ALA A 51 -2.11 -0.11 8.71
N PHE A 52 -1.17 -0.76 9.40
CA PHE A 52 -1.25 -2.17 9.74
C PHE A 52 -1.11 -2.36 11.25
N LYS A 53 -1.78 -3.37 11.79
CA LYS A 53 -1.75 -3.73 13.21
C LYS A 53 -0.79 -4.87 13.50
N ASN A 54 -0.53 -5.73 12.52
CA ASN A 54 0.33 -6.90 12.67
C ASN A 54 0.85 -7.39 11.30
N ARG A 55 1.83 -8.29 11.34
CA ARG A 55 2.36 -8.98 10.15
C ARG A 55 1.30 -9.60 9.25
N GLY A 56 0.23 -10.16 9.82
CA GLY A 56 -0.83 -10.82 9.04
C GLY A 56 -1.59 -9.85 8.12
N GLU A 57 -1.79 -8.61 8.57
CA GLU A 57 -2.39 -7.57 7.71
C GLU A 57 -1.44 -7.12 6.60
N VAL A 58 -0.13 -7.04 6.88
CA VAL A 58 0.89 -6.78 5.84
C VAL A 58 0.83 -7.87 4.78
N GLN A 59 0.85 -9.14 5.18
CA GLN A 59 0.82 -10.28 4.25
C GLN A 59 -0.43 -10.28 3.36
N LYS A 60 -1.61 -10.04 3.95
CA LYS A 60 -2.86 -9.91 3.18
C LYS A 60 -2.80 -8.75 2.18
N ALA A 61 -2.24 -7.61 2.59
CA ALA A 61 -2.07 -6.48 1.70
C ALA A 61 -1.10 -6.79 0.54
N GLU A 62 -0.02 -7.52 0.80
CA GLU A 62 0.92 -7.97 -0.23
C GLU A 62 0.30 -8.96 -1.22
N GLU A 63 -0.56 -9.86 -0.74
CA GLU A 63 -1.31 -10.81 -1.56
C GLU A 63 -2.28 -10.08 -2.48
N MET A 64 -3.09 -9.16 -1.94
CA MET A 64 -4.01 -8.35 -2.74
C MET A 64 -3.28 -7.58 -3.85
N ILE A 65 -2.15 -6.93 -3.54
CA ILE A 65 -1.38 -6.20 -4.57
C ILE A 65 -0.87 -7.16 -5.65
N ARG A 66 -0.42 -8.36 -5.27
CA ARG A 66 0.10 -9.35 -6.20
C ARG A 66 -0.97 -9.85 -7.16
N GLU A 67 -2.14 -10.20 -6.64
CA GLU A 67 -3.29 -10.61 -7.46
C GLU A 67 -3.66 -9.54 -8.48
N HIS A 68 -3.77 -8.28 -8.05
CA HIS A 68 -4.08 -7.18 -8.97
C HIS A 68 -3.00 -6.96 -10.04
N LEU A 69 -1.72 -7.16 -9.70
CA LEU A 69 -0.63 -7.06 -10.68
C LEU A 69 -0.68 -8.22 -11.67
N GLU A 70 -0.96 -9.43 -11.21
CA GLU A 70 -1.11 -10.62 -12.05
C GLU A 70 -2.28 -10.46 -13.03
N ASP A 71 -3.41 -9.95 -12.57
CA ASP A 71 -4.58 -9.64 -13.41
C ASP A 71 -4.25 -8.61 -14.50
N VAL A 72 -3.53 -7.53 -14.14
CA VAL A 72 -3.12 -6.50 -15.10
C VAL A 72 -2.14 -7.07 -16.12
N VAL A 73 -1.16 -7.85 -15.68
CA VAL A 73 -0.18 -8.51 -16.57
C VAL A 73 -0.87 -9.50 -17.50
N GLY A 74 -1.84 -10.28 -17.00
CA GLY A 74 -2.64 -11.22 -17.80
C GLY A 74 -3.39 -10.51 -18.92
N ARG A 75 -4.14 -9.46 -18.57
CA ARG A 75 -4.89 -8.64 -19.56
C ARG A 75 -3.96 -7.94 -20.56
N TYR A 76 -2.79 -7.49 -20.11
CA TYR A 76 -1.81 -6.87 -21.02
C TYR A 76 -1.27 -7.88 -22.03
N LYS A 77 -0.97 -9.12 -21.61
CA LYS A 77 -0.55 -10.19 -22.53
C LYS A 77 -1.62 -10.51 -23.55
N GLU A 78 -2.88 -10.66 -23.13
CA GLU A 78 -4.00 -10.88 -24.06
C GLU A 78 -4.13 -9.77 -25.11
N LEU A 79 -3.89 -8.51 -24.72
CA LEU A 79 -3.94 -7.37 -25.63
C LEU A 79 -2.76 -7.33 -26.61
N VAL A 80 -1.56 -7.71 -26.16
CA VAL A 80 -0.34 -7.70 -26.98
C VAL A 80 -0.27 -8.91 -27.91
N ASP A 81 -0.78 -10.07 -27.48
CA ASP A 81 -0.82 -11.29 -28.30
C ASP A 81 -1.89 -11.23 -29.43
N TYR A 82 -2.76 -10.20 -29.41
CA TYR A 82 -3.72 -9.89 -30.48
C TYR A 82 -3.16 -8.90 -31.54
N HIS A 83 -1.90 -8.47 -31.43
CA HIS A 83 -1.19 -7.63 -32.41
C HIS A 83 0.02 -8.37 -33.01
#